data_AF-A0A6M4X3N5-F1
#
_entry.id   AF-A0A6M4X3N5-F1
#
_cell.length_a   1.000
_cell.length_b   1.000
_cell.length_c   1.000
_cell.angle_alpha   90.00
_cell.angle_beta   90.00
_cell.angle_gamma   90.00
#
_symmetry.space_group_name_H-M   'P 1'
#
loop_
_entity.id
_entity.type
_entity.pdbx_description
1 polymer ?
#
loop_
_entity_poly.entity_id
_entity_poly.type
_entity_poly.pdbx_seq_one_letter_code
_entity_poly.pdbx_strand_id
1 'polypeptide(L)'
;MISAATALMVGAPGSGSAATAVPSLRAFGITGDGTLMATFTTDKPQVLDWVRLVTGLSGDTKLLGIDHRVQNGLLYGLGDKGGIYTIKTPPATTDVVVTKVSQLQVALYGTTFDIDFNPAADRLRVISDYGQNLRHNLNDHTTAADTALNIPPATTAVQGVTAAGYTNNDLVGSTGTTLIDIDTLNDQVVIQSPPNEGNLVTTGLLGFDAGLNAGLDIFSYLTNGKTTSYAAFATLTPYGASTPSLYGVDILTGDTTAIGQFPLNITDLAITISGT
;
A
#
# COMPACT_ATOMS: atom_id res chain seq x y z
N MET A 1 16.68 -39.96 61.99
CA MET A 1 16.54 -38.57 61.55
C MET A 1 16.27 -38.61 60.05
N ILE A 2 15.01 -38.41 59.64
CA ILE A 2 14.60 -38.41 58.24
C ILE A 2 14.73 -36.96 57.76
N SER A 3 15.61 -36.70 56.79
CA SER A 3 15.78 -35.37 56.20
C SER A 3 14.89 -35.28 54.97
N ALA A 4 13.87 -34.42 55.03
CA ALA A 4 12.99 -34.10 53.90
C ALA A 4 13.63 -32.97 53.08
N ALA A 5 13.96 -33.24 51.82
CA ALA A 5 14.40 -32.21 50.88
C ALA A 5 13.17 -31.56 50.23
N THR A 6 12.90 -30.31 50.58
CA THR A 6 11.87 -29.48 49.92
C THR A 6 12.50 -28.85 48.68
N ALA A 7 12.07 -29.27 47.48
CA ALA A 7 12.47 -28.63 46.24
C ALA A 7 11.64 -27.36 46.03
N LEU A 8 12.29 -26.19 46.06
CA LEU A 8 11.68 -24.91 45.70
C LEU A 8 11.73 -24.78 44.17
N MET A 9 10.60 -24.96 43.48
CA MET A 9 10.49 -24.57 42.07
C MET A 9 10.29 -23.06 41.99
N VAL A 10 11.31 -22.34 41.53
CA VAL A 10 11.18 -20.93 41.13
C VAL A 10 10.59 -20.92 39.72
N GLY A 11 9.31 -20.63 39.60
CA GLY A 11 8.67 -20.37 38.30
C GLY A 11 9.20 -19.05 37.73
N ALA A 12 9.81 -19.09 36.55
CA ALA A 12 10.15 -17.88 35.81
C ALA A 12 8.84 -17.17 35.40
N PRO A 13 8.74 -15.84 35.54
CA PRO A 13 7.60 -15.10 35.01
C PRO A 13 7.63 -15.22 33.48
N GLY A 14 6.57 -15.81 32.92
CA GLY A 14 6.37 -15.82 31.47
C GLY A 14 6.22 -14.39 30.98
N SER A 15 7.16 -13.93 30.16
CA SER A 15 7.03 -12.71 29.38
C SER A 15 6.00 -12.95 28.27
N GLY A 16 4.72 -12.82 28.62
CA GLY A 16 3.67 -12.65 27.63
C GLY A 16 3.83 -11.27 27.01
N SER A 17 4.43 -11.19 25.82
CA SER A 17 4.28 -10.00 24.97
C SER A 17 2.79 -9.87 24.66
N ALA A 18 2.13 -8.87 25.24
CA ALA A 18 0.83 -8.46 24.76
C ALA A 18 1.01 -8.02 23.31
N ALA A 19 0.49 -8.80 22.36
CA ALA A 19 0.44 -8.39 20.97
C ALA A 19 -0.29 -7.04 20.90
N THR A 20 0.38 -6.02 20.36
CA THR A 20 -0.24 -4.72 20.13
C THR A 20 -1.48 -4.94 19.25
N ALA A 21 -2.64 -4.45 19.70
CA ALA A 21 -3.86 -4.60 18.93
C ALA A 21 -3.72 -3.90 17.57
N VAL A 22 -4.10 -4.59 16.49
CA VAL A 22 -4.14 -4.01 15.14
C VAL A 22 -5.15 -2.85 15.16
N PRO A 23 -4.79 -1.65 14.70
CA PRO A 23 -5.73 -0.53 14.68
C PRO A 23 -6.87 -0.82 13.71
N SER A 24 -8.07 -0.36 14.05
CA SER A 24 -9.26 -0.47 13.19
C SER A 24 -9.38 0.80 12.34
N LEU A 25 -8.78 0.78 11.16
CA LEU A 25 -8.77 1.90 10.21
C LEU A 25 -9.67 1.56 9.03
N ARG A 26 -10.48 2.52 8.58
CA ARG A 26 -11.30 2.39 7.38
C ARG A 26 -10.41 2.35 6.13
N ALA A 27 -10.55 1.27 5.35
CA ALA A 27 -9.83 1.06 4.10
C ALA A 27 -10.78 0.69 2.95
N PHE A 28 -10.33 0.97 1.74
CA PHE A 28 -10.90 0.49 0.48
C PHE A 28 -9.91 -0.46 -0.18
N GLY A 29 -10.40 -1.41 -0.97
CA GLY A 29 -9.54 -2.25 -1.79
C GLY A 29 -10.16 -2.54 -3.15
N ILE A 30 -9.31 -2.81 -4.13
CA ILE A 30 -9.72 -3.26 -5.48
C ILE A 30 -9.37 -4.73 -5.67
N THR A 31 -10.20 -5.45 -6.42
CA THR A 31 -9.89 -6.82 -6.83
C THR A 31 -8.80 -6.83 -7.90
N GLY A 32 -8.05 -7.93 -8.04
CA GLY A 32 -6.96 -8.03 -9.03
C GLY A 32 -7.37 -7.95 -10.50
N ASP A 33 -8.66 -8.11 -10.82
CA ASP A 33 -9.19 -7.80 -12.15
C ASP A 33 -9.57 -6.31 -12.32
N GLY A 34 -9.49 -5.53 -11.23
CA GLY A 34 -9.75 -4.10 -11.16
C GLY A 34 -11.21 -3.70 -11.37
N THR A 35 -12.15 -4.65 -11.33
CA THR A 35 -13.56 -4.39 -11.64
C THR A 35 -14.43 -4.20 -10.40
N LEU A 36 -14.03 -4.75 -9.25
CA LEU A 36 -14.75 -4.60 -8.00
C LEU A 36 -13.93 -3.77 -7.01
N MET A 37 -14.66 -3.00 -6.20
CA MET A 37 -14.14 -2.38 -4.99
C MET A 37 -14.86 -2.93 -3.78
N ALA A 38 -14.16 -2.95 -2.65
CA ALA A 38 -14.71 -3.27 -1.34
C ALA A 38 -14.27 -2.25 -0.30
N THR A 39 -14.96 -2.21 0.84
CA THR A 39 -14.46 -1.54 2.05
C THR A 39 -14.46 -2.51 3.23
N PHE A 40 -13.52 -2.30 4.14
CA PHE A 40 -13.32 -3.07 5.35
C PHE A 40 -12.62 -2.20 6.40
N THR A 41 -12.38 -2.77 7.58
CA THR A 41 -11.47 -2.20 8.57
C THR A 41 -10.21 -3.04 8.67
N THR A 42 -9.05 -2.39 8.85
CA THR A 42 -7.74 -3.07 8.87
C THR A 42 -7.61 -4.13 9.96
N ASP A 43 -8.40 -4.10 11.03
CA ASP A 43 -8.43 -5.14 12.07
C ASP A 43 -9.26 -6.38 11.69
N LYS A 44 -10.12 -6.28 10.66
CA LYS A 44 -11.04 -7.34 10.23
C LYS A 44 -11.15 -7.45 8.70
N PRO A 45 -10.04 -7.69 7.98
CA PRO A 45 -10.04 -7.78 6.51
C PRO A 45 -10.95 -8.91 5.96
N GLN A 46 -11.25 -9.92 6.78
CA GLN A 46 -12.17 -11.01 6.42
C GLN A 46 -13.66 -10.58 6.32
N VAL A 47 -14.02 -9.38 6.80
CA VAL A 47 -15.39 -8.84 6.77
C VAL A 47 -15.42 -7.61 5.86
N LEU A 48 -16.10 -7.72 4.73
CA LEU A 48 -16.29 -6.61 3.80
C LEU A 48 -17.65 -5.96 4.06
N ASP A 49 -17.69 -4.66 4.37
CA ASP A 49 -18.94 -3.95 4.66
C ASP A 49 -19.78 -3.77 3.38
N TRP A 50 -19.09 -3.64 2.24
CA TRP A 50 -19.71 -3.73 0.92
C TRP A 50 -18.70 -4.19 -0.12
N VAL A 51 -19.24 -4.72 -1.22
CA VAL A 51 -18.54 -5.01 -2.47
C VAL A 51 -19.39 -4.43 -3.60
N ARG A 52 -18.78 -3.65 -4.49
CA ARG A 52 -19.48 -2.93 -5.57
C ARG A 52 -18.67 -2.96 -6.86
N LEU A 53 -19.39 -3.01 -7.98
CA LEU A 53 -18.80 -2.85 -9.31
C LEU A 53 -18.30 -1.41 -9.48
N VAL A 54 -17.11 -1.26 -10.06
CA VAL A 54 -16.57 0.01 -10.52
C VAL A 54 -17.31 0.42 -11.79
N THR A 55 -17.93 1.60 -11.77
CA THR A 55 -18.66 2.14 -12.93
C THR A 55 -18.15 3.54 -13.30
N GLY A 56 -18.32 3.95 -14.56
CA GLY A 56 -17.93 5.29 -15.03
C GLY A 56 -16.52 5.39 -15.64
N LEU A 57 -15.83 4.26 -15.82
CA LEU A 57 -14.59 4.21 -16.59
C LEU A 57 -14.82 4.69 -18.04
N SER A 58 -13.87 5.47 -18.57
CA SER A 58 -13.98 6.09 -19.90
C SER A 58 -12.68 5.92 -20.68
N GLY A 59 -12.67 4.93 -21.58
CA GLY A 59 -11.51 4.52 -22.37
C GLY A 59 -10.60 3.51 -21.65
N ASP A 60 -10.75 3.39 -20.35
CA ASP A 60 -10.19 2.34 -19.50
C ASP A 60 -11.28 1.28 -19.21
N THR A 61 -10.89 0.08 -18.82
CA THR A 61 -11.78 -1.07 -18.56
C THR A 61 -11.68 -1.61 -17.15
N LYS A 62 -10.60 -1.29 -16.43
CA LYS A 62 -10.39 -1.65 -15.02
C LYS A 62 -9.50 -0.65 -14.30
N LEU A 63 -9.55 -0.64 -12.97
CA LEU A 63 -8.57 0.05 -12.14
C LEU A 63 -7.32 -0.83 -11.95
N LEU A 64 -6.17 -0.18 -11.79
CA LEU A 64 -4.87 -0.83 -11.54
C LEU A 64 -4.32 -0.52 -10.14
N GLY A 65 -4.67 0.62 -9.56
CA GLY A 65 -4.30 1.01 -8.21
C GLY A 65 -5.19 2.16 -7.71
N ILE A 66 -5.26 2.36 -6.40
CA ILE A 66 -6.05 3.41 -5.74
C ILE A 66 -5.27 4.07 -4.61
N ASP A 67 -5.47 5.37 -4.40
CA ASP A 67 -4.91 6.07 -3.23
C ASP A 67 -5.65 7.39 -2.94
N HIS A 68 -5.57 7.88 -1.71
CA HIS A 68 -6.08 9.17 -1.28
C HIS A 68 -5.08 10.31 -1.50
N ARG A 69 -5.49 11.34 -2.23
CA ARG A 69 -4.70 12.57 -2.36
C ARG A 69 -4.87 13.45 -1.11
N VAL A 70 -3.82 13.55 -0.28
CA VAL A 70 -3.85 14.30 0.99
C VAL A 70 -4.28 15.77 0.84
N GLN A 71 -3.97 16.42 -0.29
CA GLN A 71 -4.29 17.83 -0.53
C GLN A 71 -5.79 18.13 -0.64
N ASN A 72 -6.62 17.15 -0.99
CA ASN A 72 -8.07 17.34 -1.09
C ASN A 72 -8.91 16.22 -0.45
N GLY A 73 -8.26 15.16 0.07
CA GLY A 73 -8.88 14.02 0.74
C GLY A 73 -9.67 13.09 -0.18
N LEU A 74 -9.69 13.33 -1.50
CA LEU A 74 -10.43 12.49 -2.44
C LEU A 74 -9.67 11.19 -2.69
N LEU A 75 -10.42 10.11 -2.87
CA LEU A 75 -9.90 8.84 -3.36
C LEU A 75 -9.72 8.93 -4.88
N TYR A 76 -8.58 8.46 -5.36
CA TYR A 76 -8.22 8.40 -6.76
C TYR A 76 -7.94 6.96 -7.19
N GLY A 77 -7.96 6.73 -8.51
CA GLY A 77 -7.50 5.48 -9.09
C GLY A 77 -6.88 5.66 -10.46
N LEU A 78 -6.00 4.72 -10.81
CA LEU A 78 -5.38 4.58 -12.12
C LEU A 78 -6.14 3.54 -12.96
N GLY A 79 -6.48 3.87 -14.20
CA GLY A 79 -7.06 2.94 -15.18
C GLY A 79 -6.01 2.23 -16.04
N ASP A 80 -6.38 1.10 -16.64
CA ASP A 80 -5.50 0.24 -17.45
C ASP A 80 -4.98 0.84 -18.77
N LYS A 81 -5.49 2.00 -19.17
CA LYS A 81 -5.00 2.82 -20.29
C LYS A 81 -4.45 4.18 -19.81
N GLY A 82 -4.13 4.29 -18.52
CA GLY A 82 -3.52 5.47 -17.92
C GLY A 82 -4.51 6.59 -17.61
N GLY A 83 -5.81 6.34 -17.63
CA GLY A 83 -6.77 7.33 -17.12
C GLY A 83 -6.60 7.52 -15.62
N ILE A 84 -6.65 8.76 -15.13
CA ILE A 84 -6.67 9.05 -13.69
C ILE A 84 -8.08 9.47 -13.32
N TYR A 85 -8.62 8.85 -12.28
CA TYR A 85 -10.01 8.98 -11.87
C TYR A 85 -10.11 9.47 -10.44
N THR A 86 -11.08 10.31 -10.13
CA THR A 86 -11.60 10.44 -8.75
C THR A 86 -12.67 9.38 -8.52
N ILE A 87 -12.76 8.84 -7.31
CA ILE A 87 -13.68 7.77 -6.95
C ILE A 87 -14.65 8.24 -5.86
N LYS A 88 -15.95 8.04 -6.08
CA LYS A 88 -16.98 8.18 -5.04
C LYS A 88 -17.48 6.80 -4.64
N THR A 89 -17.65 6.59 -3.34
CA THR A 89 -18.02 5.32 -2.73
C THR A 89 -19.23 5.47 -1.80
N PRO A 90 -19.89 4.36 -1.41
CA PRO A 90 -20.88 4.38 -0.34
C PRO A 90 -20.31 4.91 0.98
N PRO A 91 -21.07 5.73 1.74
CA PRO A 91 -22.47 6.09 1.52
C PRO A 91 -22.69 7.35 0.66
N ALA A 92 -21.63 8.02 0.17
CA ALA A 92 -21.77 9.25 -0.63
C ALA A 92 -22.51 9.02 -1.95
N THR A 93 -22.38 7.82 -2.52
CA THR A 93 -23.15 7.30 -3.66
C THR A 93 -23.63 5.88 -3.36
N THR A 94 -24.68 5.40 -4.04
CA THR A 94 -25.18 4.02 -3.85
C THR A 94 -24.17 2.96 -4.31
N ASP A 95 -23.46 3.26 -5.40
CA ASP A 95 -22.45 2.41 -6.03
C ASP A 95 -21.09 3.13 -6.06
N VAL A 96 -20.06 2.40 -6.49
CA VAL A 96 -18.75 2.97 -6.77
C VAL A 96 -18.76 3.61 -8.16
N VAL A 97 -18.55 4.93 -8.18
CA VAL A 97 -18.58 5.74 -9.40
C VAL A 97 -17.24 6.44 -9.56
N VAL A 98 -16.56 6.16 -10.66
CA VAL A 98 -15.31 6.82 -11.03
C VAL A 98 -15.57 7.89 -12.08
N THR A 99 -14.81 8.98 -12.03
CA THR A 99 -14.88 10.07 -13.01
C THR A 99 -13.48 10.41 -13.47
N LYS A 100 -13.23 10.32 -14.77
CA LYS A 100 -11.91 10.62 -15.34
C LYS A 100 -11.61 12.11 -15.19
N VAL A 101 -10.49 12.42 -14.57
CA VAL A 101 -10.04 13.81 -14.30
C VAL A 101 -8.69 14.14 -14.93
N SER A 102 -7.93 13.12 -15.33
CA SER A 102 -6.66 13.31 -16.04
C SER A 102 -6.31 12.07 -16.87
N GLN A 103 -5.19 12.15 -17.58
CA GLN A 103 -4.66 11.09 -18.43
C GLN A 103 -3.13 11.11 -18.34
N LEU A 104 -2.52 9.94 -18.15
CA LEU A 104 -1.08 9.80 -18.27
C LEU A 104 -0.64 10.08 -19.71
N GLN A 105 0.41 10.88 -19.86
CA GLN A 105 1.03 11.19 -21.16
C GLN A 105 2.04 10.13 -21.60
N VAL A 106 2.45 9.27 -20.68
CA VAL A 106 3.35 8.14 -20.89
C VAL A 106 2.54 6.86 -20.78
N ALA A 107 2.68 5.97 -21.76
CA ALA A 107 1.98 4.68 -21.76
C ALA A 107 2.47 3.81 -20.59
N LEU A 108 1.53 3.06 -20.00
CA LEU A 108 1.86 2.08 -18.96
C LEU A 108 2.68 0.93 -19.55
N TYR A 109 3.69 0.49 -18.82
CA TYR A 109 4.59 -0.60 -19.19
C TYR A 109 4.76 -1.55 -18.00
N GLY A 110 4.32 -2.80 -18.16
CA GLY A 110 4.26 -3.78 -17.08
C GLY A 110 2.92 -4.51 -17.07
N THR A 111 2.73 -5.38 -16.08
CA THR A 111 1.51 -6.15 -15.87
C THR A 111 0.85 -5.88 -14.51
N THR A 112 1.65 -5.47 -13.53
CA THR A 112 1.20 -5.11 -12.18
C THR A 112 1.69 -3.71 -11.86
N PHE A 113 0.84 -2.89 -11.25
CA PHE A 113 1.08 -1.48 -11.00
C PHE A 113 0.59 -1.13 -9.61
N ASP A 114 1.18 -0.08 -9.05
CA ASP A 114 0.67 0.57 -7.85
C ASP A 114 0.81 2.09 -7.95
N ILE A 115 0.02 2.82 -7.16
CA ILE A 115 0.02 4.28 -7.12
C ILE A 115 -0.03 4.80 -5.68
N ASP A 116 0.64 5.92 -5.43
CA ASP A 116 0.52 6.64 -4.15
C ASP A 116 0.80 8.14 -4.33
N PHE A 117 0.07 8.99 -3.63
CA PHE A 117 0.27 10.43 -3.60
C PHE A 117 1.34 10.82 -2.60
N ASN A 118 2.42 11.40 -3.10
CA ASN A 118 3.35 12.09 -2.22
C ASN A 118 2.68 13.36 -1.62
N PRO A 119 2.47 13.44 -0.29
CA PRO A 119 1.81 14.59 0.33
C PRO A 119 2.63 15.88 0.29
N ALA A 120 3.97 15.79 0.30
CA ALA A 120 4.84 16.96 0.24
C ALA A 120 4.99 17.52 -1.19
N ALA A 121 5.09 16.63 -2.18
CA ALA A 121 5.26 17.00 -3.59
C ALA A 121 3.93 17.28 -4.31
N ASP A 122 2.81 16.79 -3.77
CA ASP A 122 1.50 16.78 -4.43
C ASP A 122 1.58 16.14 -5.83
N ARG A 123 2.17 14.95 -5.89
CA ARG A 123 2.36 14.18 -7.13
C ARG A 123 1.96 12.74 -6.91
N LEU A 124 1.25 12.19 -7.89
CA LEU A 124 0.94 10.77 -7.95
C LEU A 124 2.16 10.02 -8.48
N ARG A 125 2.72 9.12 -7.68
CA ARG A 125 3.69 8.13 -8.14
C ARG A 125 2.93 7.00 -8.83
N VAL A 126 3.48 6.48 -9.91
CA VAL A 126 3.02 5.23 -10.54
C VAL A 126 4.24 4.37 -10.76
N ILE A 127 4.22 3.14 -10.23
CA ILE A 127 5.27 2.15 -10.44
C ILE A 127 4.71 0.89 -11.13
N SER A 128 5.60 0.01 -11.58
CA SER A 128 5.22 -1.27 -12.17
C SER A 128 6.22 -2.38 -11.86
N ASP A 129 5.77 -3.63 -12.00
CA ASP A 129 6.59 -4.84 -12.00
C ASP A 129 7.72 -4.86 -13.05
N TYR A 130 7.71 -4.00 -14.07
CA TYR A 130 8.77 -3.87 -15.08
C TYR A 130 9.71 -2.68 -14.81
N GLY A 131 9.67 -2.11 -13.60
CA GLY A 131 10.52 -1.00 -13.17
C GLY A 131 10.13 0.36 -13.76
N GLN A 132 8.95 0.49 -14.37
CA GLN A 132 8.41 1.80 -14.74
C GLN A 132 8.26 2.68 -13.49
N ASN A 133 8.61 3.96 -13.62
CA ASN A 133 8.61 4.91 -12.53
C ASN A 133 8.13 6.27 -13.06
N LEU A 134 6.86 6.60 -12.83
CA LEU A 134 6.25 7.85 -13.32
C LEU A 134 5.85 8.75 -12.16
N ARG A 135 5.83 10.06 -12.43
CA ARG A 135 5.14 11.04 -11.58
C ARG A 135 4.13 11.80 -12.41
N HIS A 136 2.89 11.83 -11.93
CA HIS A 136 1.83 12.63 -12.53
C HIS A 136 1.48 13.83 -11.65
N ASN A 137 1.38 14.99 -12.27
CA ASN A 137 0.93 16.22 -11.64
C ASN A 137 -0.52 16.49 -12.02
N LEU A 138 -1.43 16.37 -11.05
CA LEU A 138 -2.84 16.64 -11.28
C LEU A 138 -3.17 18.14 -11.43
N ASN A 139 -2.28 19.05 -11.04
CA ASN A 139 -2.54 20.49 -11.13
C ASN A 139 -2.33 21.05 -12.55
N ASP A 140 -1.45 20.42 -13.35
CA ASP A 140 -1.18 20.81 -14.74
C ASP A 140 -1.36 19.67 -15.74
N HIS A 141 -1.80 18.50 -15.28
CA HIS A 141 -2.05 17.29 -16.07
C HIS A 141 -0.84 16.77 -16.85
N THR A 142 0.37 16.94 -16.29
CA THR A 142 1.61 16.45 -16.90
C THR A 142 2.11 15.14 -16.27
N THR A 143 2.73 14.27 -17.08
CA THR A 143 3.41 13.06 -16.61
C THR A 143 4.90 13.15 -16.90
N ALA A 144 5.72 13.04 -15.86
CA ALA A 144 7.15 12.83 -15.98
C ALA A 144 7.47 11.34 -15.92
N ALA A 145 8.30 10.86 -16.86
CA ALA A 145 8.97 9.57 -16.73
C ALA A 145 10.30 9.79 -16.02
N ASP A 146 10.41 9.26 -14.81
CA ASP A 146 11.66 9.28 -14.04
C ASP A 146 12.57 8.13 -14.48
N THR A 147 13.79 8.07 -13.93
CA THR A 147 14.66 6.92 -14.14
C THR A 147 13.98 5.64 -13.65
N ALA A 148 14.10 4.57 -14.43
CA ALA A 148 13.53 3.27 -14.09
C ALA A 148 14.04 2.78 -12.74
N LEU A 149 13.19 2.04 -12.03
CA LEU A 149 13.54 1.45 -10.74
C LEU A 149 14.76 0.55 -10.91
N ASN A 150 15.77 0.73 -10.06
CA ASN A 150 17.06 0.04 -10.16
C ASN A 150 17.63 -0.21 -8.75
N ILE A 151 18.42 -1.28 -8.60
CA ILE A 151 19.21 -1.52 -7.38
C ILE A 151 20.68 -1.24 -7.73
N PRO A 152 21.24 -0.08 -7.38
CA PRO A 152 22.64 0.24 -7.66
C PRO A 152 23.59 -0.82 -7.09
N PRO A 153 24.67 -1.17 -7.80
CA PRO A 153 25.18 -0.54 -9.03
C PRO A 153 24.60 -1.14 -10.32
N ALA A 154 23.50 -1.91 -10.26
CA ALA A 154 22.89 -2.47 -11.47
C ALA A 154 22.44 -1.36 -12.43
N THR A 155 22.62 -1.58 -13.73
CA THR A 155 22.29 -0.62 -14.79
C THR A 155 20.98 -0.95 -15.51
N THR A 156 20.36 -2.08 -15.18
CA THR A 156 19.09 -2.53 -15.73
C THR A 156 17.96 -2.24 -14.75
N ALA A 157 16.77 -1.99 -15.30
CA ALA A 157 15.57 -1.87 -14.47
C ALA A 157 15.35 -3.16 -13.67
N VAL A 158 14.94 -3.02 -12.40
CA VAL A 158 14.48 -4.16 -11.60
C VAL A 158 13.14 -4.66 -12.13
N GLN A 159 12.83 -5.90 -11.78
CA GLN A 159 11.51 -6.47 -11.97
C GLN A 159 10.92 -6.84 -10.62
N GLY A 160 9.59 -6.87 -10.52
CA GLY A 160 8.88 -7.37 -9.34
C GLY A 160 8.62 -6.36 -8.22
N VAL A 161 8.91 -5.08 -8.42
CA VAL A 161 8.47 -4.03 -7.50
C VAL A 161 7.03 -3.66 -7.82
N THR A 162 6.11 -4.02 -6.94
CA THR A 162 4.67 -4.06 -7.27
C THR A 162 3.76 -3.36 -6.28
N ALA A 163 4.30 -2.84 -5.18
CA ALA A 163 3.56 -1.95 -4.28
C ALA A 163 4.43 -0.78 -3.83
N ALA A 164 3.83 0.38 -3.58
CA ALA A 164 4.52 1.58 -3.12
C ALA A 164 3.63 2.43 -2.22
N GLY A 165 4.20 3.01 -1.17
CA GLY A 165 3.49 3.92 -0.27
C GLY A 165 4.38 5.02 0.30
N TYR A 166 3.87 6.26 0.38
CA TYR A 166 4.60 7.35 1.02
C TYR A 166 4.29 7.45 2.52
N THR A 167 5.33 7.70 3.32
CA THR A 167 5.16 8.07 4.72
C THR A 167 4.72 9.53 4.90
N ASN A 168 4.21 9.85 6.08
CA ASN A 168 3.88 11.20 6.55
C ASN A 168 2.80 11.91 5.73
N ASN A 169 1.61 11.31 5.71
CA ASN A 169 0.38 11.83 5.10
C ASN A 169 -0.18 13.04 5.86
N ASP A 170 0.61 14.11 5.92
CA ASP A 170 0.26 15.43 6.45
C ASP A 170 0.62 16.56 5.47
N LEU A 171 0.18 17.78 5.77
CA LEU A 171 0.42 18.97 4.92
C LEU A 171 1.38 19.98 5.57
N VAL A 172 2.17 19.54 6.54
CA VAL A 172 3.13 20.42 7.23
C VAL A 172 4.37 20.56 6.35
N GLY A 173 4.61 21.75 5.80
CA GLY A 173 5.70 21.98 4.83
C GLY A 173 7.13 21.70 5.31
N SER A 174 7.33 21.44 6.61
CA SER A 174 8.62 20.99 7.16
C SER A 174 8.74 19.46 7.30
N THR A 175 7.68 18.71 7.00
CA THR A 175 7.67 17.25 7.07
C THR A 175 8.06 16.69 5.70
N GLY A 176 9.15 15.91 5.66
CA GLY A 176 9.54 15.17 4.46
C GLY A 176 8.80 13.84 4.35
N THR A 177 8.83 13.22 3.19
CA THR A 177 8.20 11.91 2.91
C THR A 177 9.27 10.91 2.52
N THR A 178 9.10 9.65 2.91
CA THR A 178 9.91 8.53 2.41
C THR A 178 9.01 7.64 1.55
N LEU A 179 9.48 7.28 0.36
CA LEU A 179 8.81 6.28 -0.48
C LEU A 179 9.30 4.89 -0.11
N ILE A 180 8.36 4.01 0.23
CA ILE A 180 8.60 2.60 0.54
C ILE A 180 7.98 1.78 -0.58
N ASP A 181 8.70 0.77 -1.06
CA ASP A 181 8.16 -0.18 -2.03
C ASP A 181 8.25 -1.62 -1.52
N ILE A 182 7.46 -2.50 -2.11
CA ILE A 182 7.55 -3.95 -1.95
C ILE A 182 8.08 -4.56 -3.25
N ASP A 183 9.25 -5.18 -3.15
CA ASP A 183 9.84 -6.02 -4.18
C ASP A 183 9.41 -7.46 -3.93
N THR A 184 8.32 -7.86 -4.59
CA THR A 184 7.72 -9.19 -4.50
C THR A 184 8.55 -10.26 -5.18
N LEU A 185 9.48 -9.92 -6.09
CA LEU A 185 10.34 -10.91 -6.72
C LEU A 185 11.48 -11.34 -5.79
N ASN A 186 11.95 -10.44 -4.94
CA ASN A 186 13.03 -10.70 -3.97
C ASN A 186 12.53 -10.77 -2.51
N ASP A 187 11.21 -10.81 -2.29
CA ASP A 187 10.56 -10.89 -0.98
C ASP A 187 11.09 -9.88 0.03
N GLN A 188 11.17 -8.60 -0.37
CA GLN A 188 11.78 -7.56 0.46
C GLN A 188 11.01 -6.24 0.42
N VAL A 189 11.16 -5.49 1.52
CA VAL A 189 10.82 -4.07 1.57
C VAL A 189 12.06 -3.26 1.18
N VAL A 190 11.84 -2.22 0.38
CA VAL A 190 12.89 -1.32 -0.11
C VAL A 190 12.47 0.14 0.09
N ILE A 191 13.45 1.02 0.25
CA ILE A 191 13.25 2.48 0.19
C ILE A 191 13.65 2.95 -1.21
N GLN A 192 12.79 3.73 -1.87
CA GLN A 192 13.13 4.39 -3.13
C GLN A 192 13.77 5.76 -2.85
N SER A 193 15.10 5.85 -2.95
CA SER A 193 15.85 7.07 -2.61
C SER A 193 17.15 7.26 -3.42
N PRO A 194 17.28 8.37 -4.19
CA PRO A 194 16.23 9.35 -4.49
C PRO A 194 15.13 8.75 -5.38
N PRO A 195 13.84 9.10 -5.16
CA PRO A 195 12.74 8.46 -5.88
C PRO A 195 12.76 8.75 -7.39
N ASN A 196 13.20 9.94 -7.81
CA ASN A 196 13.25 10.30 -9.23
C ASN A 196 14.45 9.65 -9.96
N GLU A 197 15.42 9.14 -9.21
CA GLU A 197 16.52 8.33 -9.77
C GLU A 197 16.16 6.84 -9.81
N GLY A 198 15.03 6.44 -9.21
CA GLY A 198 14.57 5.05 -9.19
C GLY A 198 15.43 4.14 -8.31
N ASN A 199 16.38 4.67 -7.54
CA ASN A 199 17.29 3.87 -6.75
C ASN A 199 16.55 3.20 -5.59
N LEU A 200 16.71 1.89 -5.45
CA LEU A 200 16.12 1.08 -4.39
C LEU A 200 17.19 0.67 -3.38
N VAL A 201 16.85 0.80 -2.11
CA VAL A 201 17.70 0.43 -0.98
C VAL A 201 16.94 -0.56 -0.10
N THR A 202 17.39 -1.81 -0.03
CA THR A 202 16.77 -2.84 0.81
C THR A 202 16.77 -2.45 2.29
N THR A 203 15.61 -2.61 2.93
CA THR A 203 15.45 -2.44 4.39
C THR A 203 15.39 -3.79 5.09
N GLY A 204 14.65 -4.75 4.54
CA GLY A 204 14.67 -6.13 5.02
C GLY A 204 13.67 -7.05 4.30
N LEU A 205 13.62 -8.31 4.71
CA LEU A 205 12.87 -9.37 4.02
C LEU A 205 11.45 -9.52 4.60
N LEU A 206 10.48 -9.86 3.76
CA LEU A 206 9.08 -10.14 4.14
C LEU A 206 8.93 -11.39 5.02
N GLY A 207 9.91 -12.30 4.94
CA GLY A 207 9.95 -13.55 5.70
C GLY A 207 9.22 -14.72 5.04
N PHE A 208 8.64 -14.53 3.86
CA PHE A 208 7.99 -15.56 3.05
C PHE A 208 8.01 -15.19 1.56
N ASP A 209 7.80 -16.19 0.70
CA ASP A 209 7.64 -16.04 -0.76
C ASP A 209 6.29 -15.40 -1.08
N ALA A 210 6.31 -14.14 -1.51
CA ALA A 210 5.14 -13.36 -1.86
C ALA A 210 4.78 -13.53 -3.35
N GLY A 211 3.50 -13.65 -3.63
CA GLY A 211 2.98 -13.59 -4.98
C GLY A 211 3.24 -12.23 -5.62
N LEU A 212 3.24 -12.20 -6.96
CA LEU A 212 3.66 -11.04 -7.75
C LEU A 212 2.80 -9.77 -7.54
N ASN A 213 1.56 -9.91 -7.05
CA ASN A 213 0.68 -8.78 -6.80
C ASN A 213 0.70 -8.41 -5.33
N ALA A 214 1.02 -7.16 -5.06
CA ALA A 214 0.94 -6.54 -3.76
C ALA A 214 0.32 -5.15 -3.88
N GLY A 215 -0.10 -4.61 -2.74
CA GLY A 215 -0.49 -3.21 -2.57
C GLY A 215 -0.03 -2.77 -1.18
N LEU A 216 0.27 -1.49 -1.01
CA LEU A 216 0.86 -0.94 0.21
C LEU A 216 0.25 0.43 0.48
N ASP A 217 -0.20 0.66 1.71
CA ASP A 217 -0.53 2.00 2.17
C ASP A 217 0.00 2.22 3.60
N ILE A 218 0.43 3.45 3.86
CA ILE A 218 1.03 3.91 5.10
C ILE A 218 0.13 4.97 5.74
N PHE A 219 -0.68 4.53 6.71
CA PHE A 219 -1.48 5.44 7.50
C PHE A 219 -0.62 6.29 8.44
N SER A 220 -0.93 7.58 8.56
CA SER A 220 -0.22 8.51 9.44
C SER A 220 -1.11 8.98 10.60
N TYR A 221 -0.63 8.79 11.83
CA TYR A 221 -1.27 9.35 13.02
C TYR A 221 -0.81 10.79 13.21
N LEU A 222 -1.78 11.71 13.27
CA LEU A 222 -1.51 13.14 13.34
C LEU A 222 -1.76 13.70 14.75
N THR A 223 -0.85 14.53 15.24
CA THR A 223 -1.07 15.40 16.40
C THR A 223 -0.89 16.85 15.95
N ASN A 224 -1.92 17.68 16.13
CA ASN A 224 -1.95 19.07 15.64
C ASN A 224 -1.64 19.19 14.13
N GLY A 225 -2.14 18.22 13.34
CA GLY A 225 -1.96 18.19 11.89
C GLY A 225 -0.58 17.72 11.42
N LYS A 226 0.32 17.30 12.32
CA LYS A 226 1.65 16.76 11.98
C LYS A 226 1.73 15.27 12.30
N THR A 227 2.36 14.51 11.43
CA THR A 227 2.62 13.08 11.65
C THR A 227 3.50 12.85 12.87
N THR A 228 3.06 11.98 13.76
CA THR A 228 3.80 11.56 14.98
C THR A 228 4.17 10.10 14.97
N SER A 229 3.43 9.27 14.24
CA SER A 229 3.68 7.85 14.03
C SER A 229 2.93 7.37 12.79
N TYR A 230 3.23 6.17 12.32
CA TYR A 230 2.55 5.56 11.18
C TYR A 230 2.19 4.10 11.46
N ALA A 231 1.33 3.53 10.61
CA ALA A 231 1.10 2.10 10.51
C ALA A 231 1.03 1.73 9.02
N ALA A 232 1.88 0.81 8.58
CA ALA A 232 1.91 0.35 7.21
C ALA A 232 1.18 -0.98 7.07
N PHE A 233 0.38 -1.10 6.01
CA PHE A 233 -0.41 -2.27 5.70
C PHE A 233 -0.18 -2.69 4.26
N ALA A 234 -0.04 -3.99 4.04
CA ALA A 234 0.12 -4.54 2.70
C ALA A 234 -0.87 -5.66 2.42
N THR A 235 -1.42 -5.69 1.20
CA THR A 235 -2.06 -6.90 0.67
C THR A 235 -0.97 -7.78 0.08
N LEU A 236 -0.76 -8.97 0.64
CA LEU A 236 0.26 -9.92 0.18
C LEU A 236 -0.36 -11.31 0.01
N THR A 237 0.13 -12.07 -0.97
CA THR A 237 -0.34 -13.44 -1.22
C THR A 237 0.80 -14.41 -0.98
N PRO A 238 0.89 -15.10 0.17
CA PRO A 238 1.92 -16.11 0.37
C PRO A 238 1.87 -17.21 -0.68
N TYR A 239 3.01 -17.78 -1.04
CA TYR A 239 3.10 -18.90 -1.97
C TYR A 239 2.12 -20.03 -1.60
N GLY A 240 1.30 -20.44 -2.57
CA GLY A 240 0.28 -21.47 -2.40
C GLY A 240 -1.05 -21.00 -1.81
N ALA A 241 -1.19 -19.73 -1.40
CA ALA A 241 -2.46 -19.16 -1.00
C ALA A 241 -3.36 -18.87 -2.22
N SER A 242 -4.67 -19.09 -2.08
CA SER A 242 -5.64 -18.85 -3.16
C SER A 242 -6.16 -17.41 -3.20
N THR A 243 -6.08 -16.68 -2.08
CA THR A 243 -6.46 -15.26 -1.98
C THR A 243 -5.45 -14.49 -1.11
N PRO A 244 -5.28 -13.18 -1.35
CA PRO A 244 -4.40 -12.33 -0.57
C PRO A 244 -4.84 -12.23 0.89
N SER A 245 -3.89 -11.88 1.76
CA SER A 245 -4.14 -11.52 3.15
C SER A 245 -3.65 -10.10 3.42
N LEU A 246 -4.24 -9.44 4.40
CA LEU A 246 -3.72 -8.18 4.93
C LEU A 246 -2.62 -8.47 5.96
N TYR A 247 -1.51 -7.76 5.82
CA TYR A 247 -0.38 -7.79 6.73
C TYR A 247 -0.13 -6.39 7.29
N GLY A 248 0.25 -6.31 8.57
CA GLY A 248 1.03 -5.18 9.06
C GLY A 248 2.47 -5.36 8.62
N VAL A 249 3.14 -4.29 8.21
CA VAL A 249 4.53 -4.33 7.72
C VAL A 249 5.38 -3.35 8.53
N ASP A 250 6.52 -3.81 9.04
CA ASP A 250 7.57 -2.92 9.50
C ASP A 250 8.43 -2.49 8.30
N ILE A 251 8.32 -1.22 7.91
CA ILE A 251 8.98 -0.70 6.70
C ILE A 251 10.51 -0.63 6.81
N LEU A 252 11.07 -0.74 8.02
CA LEU A 252 12.52 -0.67 8.26
C LEU A 252 13.16 -2.04 8.40
N THR A 253 12.42 -3.04 8.89
CA THR A 253 12.93 -4.42 9.04
C THR A 253 12.40 -5.39 7.98
N GLY A 254 11.32 -5.02 7.29
CA GLY A 254 10.59 -5.91 6.38
C GLY A 254 9.67 -6.91 7.09
N ASP A 255 9.70 -6.97 8.43
CA ASP A 255 8.92 -7.95 9.18
C ASP A 255 7.42 -7.78 8.93
N THR A 256 6.76 -8.90 8.66
CA THR A 256 5.32 -8.94 8.39
C THR A 256 4.55 -9.59 9.53
N THR A 257 3.38 -9.03 9.86
CA THR A 257 2.44 -9.62 10.82
C THR A 257 1.12 -9.90 10.12
N ALA A 258 0.77 -11.18 9.98
CA ALA A 258 -0.50 -11.57 9.37
C ALA A 258 -1.70 -11.07 10.20
N ILE A 259 -2.63 -10.37 9.56
CA ILE A 259 -3.84 -9.87 10.23
C ILE A 259 -5.04 -10.75 9.89
N GLY A 260 -5.25 -11.01 8.59
CA GLY A 260 -6.34 -11.88 8.15
C GLY A 260 -6.42 -12.01 6.63
N GLN A 261 -6.96 -13.14 6.18
CA GLN A 261 -7.15 -13.44 4.77
C GLN A 261 -8.42 -12.77 4.23
N PHE A 262 -8.33 -12.15 3.05
CA PHE A 262 -9.49 -11.57 2.39
C PHE A 262 -10.42 -12.64 1.82
N PRO A 263 -11.74 -12.42 1.83
CA PRO A 263 -12.69 -13.32 1.18
C PRO A 263 -12.74 -13.14 -0.34
N LEU A 264 -12.02 -12.13 -0.87
CA LEU A 264 -11.88 -11.81 -2.30
C LEU A 264 -10.41 -11.63 -2.64
N ASN A 265 -10.10 -11.63 -3.94
CA ASN A 265 -8.77 -11.34 -4.47
C ASN A 265 -8.44 -9.84 -4.41
N ILE A 266 -8.38 -9.24 -3.21
CA ILE A 266 -8.03 -7.82 -3.02
C ILE A 266 -6.51 -7.67 -3.14
N THR A 267 -6.05 -7.02 -4.21
CA THR A 267 -4.62 -6.93 -4.55
C THR A 267 -4.02 -5.55 -4.32
N ASP A 268 -4.86 -4.56 -4.01
CA ASP A 268 -4.44 -3.21 -3.67
C ASP A 268 -5.43 -2.59 -2.67
N LEU A 269 -4.95 -1.65 -1.84
CA LEU A 269 -5.71 -0.97 -0.80
C LEU A 269 -5.37 0.52 -0.66
N ALA A 270 -6.35 1.29 -0.21
CA ALA A 270 -6.16 2.67 0.26
C ALA A 270 -6.92 2.88 1.57
N ILE A 271 -6.23 3.38 2.58
CA ILE A 271 -6.70 3.73 3.91
C ILE A 271 -7.15 5.19 3.87
N THR A 272 -8.32 5.45 4.46
CA THR A 272 -8.81 6.82 4.59
C THR A 272 -7.82 7.69 5.37
N ILE A 273 -7.63 8.95 4.95
CA ILE A 273 -6.74 9.90 5.62
C ILE A 273 -7.08 10.09 7.11
N SER A 274 -8.36 10.00 7.50
CA SER A 274 -8.80 10.08 8.90
C SER A 274 -8.77 8.76 9.66
N GLY A 275 -8.68 7.63 8.96
CA GLY A 275 -8.82 6.28 9.53
C GLY A 275 -10.25 5.87 9.88
N THR A 276 -11.27 6.65 9.50
CA THR A 276 -12.68 6.45 9.88
C THR A 276 -13.64 6.37 8.71
#